data_AF-K9KDF3-F1
#
_entry.id   AF-K9KDF3-F1
#
_cell.length_a   1.000
_cell.length_b   1.000
_cell.length_c   1.000
_cell.angle_alpha   90.00
_cell.angle_beta   90.00
_cell.angle_gamma   90.00
#
_symmetry.space_group_name_H-M   'P 1'
#
loop_
_entity.id
_entity.type
_entity.pdbx_description
1 polymer ?
#
loop_
_entity_poly.entity_id
_entity_poly.type
_entity_poly.pdbx_seq_one_letter_code
_entity_poly.pdbx_strand_id
1 'polypeptide(L)'
;MEFHEHLHSIGTKEGLKERKLQKAVESFTWNITILKGQADLLKYAKNETLENLKQIHFAAVSCGLNKPGTENADGQKPRRSLEVIPEKANDETGE
;
A
#
# COMPACT_ATOMS: atom_id res chain seq x y z
N MET A 1 8.33 -17.46 -5.52
CA MET A 1 7.88 -18.05 -6.79
C MET A 1 9.05 -18.00 -7.74
N GLU A 2 9.61 -19.16 -8.13
CA GLU A 2 10.87 -19.24 -8.88
C GLU A 2 10.65 -19.82 -10.28
N PHE A 3 11.61 -19.58 -11.18
CA PHE A 3 11.58 -20.15 -12.52
C PHE A 3 11.73 -21.66 -12.42
N HIS A 4 10.94 -22.40 -13.19
CA HIS A 4 10.97 -23.85 -13.16
C HIS A 4 12.07 -24.33 -14.13
N GLU A 5 13.28 -24.60 -13.63
CA GLU A 5 14.44 -24.96 -14.47
C GLU A 5 14.17 -26.16 -15.40
N HIS A 6 13.29 -27.05 -14.98
CA HIS A 6 12.91 -28.24 -15.73
C HIS A 6 11.75 -28.02 -16.72
N LEU A 7 11.21 -26.80 -16.86
CA LEU A 7 10.02 -26.54 -17.67
C LEU A 7 10.21 -26.96 -19.13
N HIS A 8 11.39 -26.67 -19.69
CA HIS A 8 11.73 -27.10 -21.05
C HIS A 8 11.76 -28.63 -21.16
N SER A 9 12.37 -29.31 -20.19
CA SER A 9 12.42 -30.79 -20.14
C SER A 9 11.03 -31.41 -20.02
N ILE A 10 10.17 -30.84 -19.16
CA ILE A 10 8.78 -31.26 -18.98
C ILE A 10 8.01 -31.09 -20.29
N GLY A 11 8.10 -29.92 -20.93
CA GLY A 11 7.41 -29.69 -22.20
C GLY A 11 7.84 -30.68 -23.29
N THR A 12 9.13 -31.00 -23.38
CA THR A 12 9.63 -32.04 -24.31
C THR A 12 9.08 -33.43 -23.96
N LYS A 13 9.05 -33.80 -22.67
CA LYS A 13 8.49 -35.09 -22.20
C LYS A 13 7.00 -35.23 -22.50
N GLU A 14 6.25 -34.15 -22.39
CA GLU A 14 4.82 -34.07 -22.73
C GLU A 14 4.56 -33.96 -24.25
N GLY A 15 5.60 -34.11 -25.08
CA GLY A 15 5.48 -34.16 -26.54
C GLY A 15 5.37 -32.80 -27.23
N LEU A 16 5.57 -31.69 -26.51
CA LEU A 16 5.71 -30.38 -27.14
C LEU A 16 7.04 -30.31 -27.91
N LYS A 17 6.98 -29.74 -29.11
CA LYS A 17 8.14 -29.60 -30.00
C LYS A 17 8.29 -28.16 -30.46
N GLU A 18 9.55 -27.75 -30.64
CA GLU A 18 9.96 -26.50 -31.29
C GLU A 18 9.12 -25.28 -30.85
N ARG A 19 8.38 -24.67 -31.79
CA ARG A 19 7.60 -23.45 -31.60
C ARG A 19 6.55 -23.57 -30.50
N LYS A 20 5.92 -24.75 -30.33
CA LYS A 20 4.93 -24.97 -29.26
C LYS A 20 5.59 -25.01 -27.89
N LEU A 21 6.76 -25.65 -27.79
CA LEU A 21 7.55 -25.70 -26.57
C LEU A 21 8.04 -24.30 -26.19
N GLN A 22 8.60 -23.56 -27.14
CA GLN A 22 9.08 -22.20 -26.92
C GLN A 22 7.98 -21.27 -26.42
N LYS A 23 6.81 -21.30 -27.08
CA LYS A 23 5.65 -20.48 -26.67
C LYS A 23 5.16 -20.83 -25.26
N ALA A 24 5.18 -22.11 -24.89
CA ALA A 24 4.80 -22.54 -23.55
C ALA A 24 5.77 -22.02 -22.48
N VAL A 25 7.08 -22.09 -22.73
CA VAL A 25 8.12 -21.59 -21.82
C VAL A 25 8.04 -20.07 -21.65
N GLU A 26 7.86 -19.33 -22.75
CA GLU A 26 7.68 -17.87 -22.72
C GLU A 26 6.42 -17.47 -21.96
N SER A 27 5.29 -18.13 -22.25
CA SER A 27 4.03 -17.88 -21.55
C SER A 27 4.14 -18.14 -20.06
N PHE A 28 4.83 -19.22 -19.65
CA PHE A 28 5.04 -19.52 -18.24
C PHE A 28 5.91 -18.46 -17.57
N THR A 29 6.99 -18.01 -18.22
CA THR A 29 7.85 -16.93 -17.73
C THR A 29 7.03 -15.67 -17.47
N TRP A 30 6.16 -15.30 -18.40
CA TRP A 30 5.29 -14.14 -18.25
C TRP A 30 4.30 -14.31 -17.09
N ASN A 31 3.67 -15.49 -16.95
CA ASN A 31 2.79 -15.80 -15.81
C ASN A 31 3.51 -15.63 -14.46
N ILE A 32 4.75 -16.12 -14.35
CA ILE A 32 5.54 -15.96 -13.12
C ILE A 32 5.80 -14.48 -12.81
N THR A 33 6.13 -13.67 -13.81
CA THR A 33 6.36 -12.22 -13.63
C THR A 33 5.09 -11.51 -13.16
N ILE A 34 3.93 -11.83 -13.74
CA ILE A 34 2.65 -11.25 -13.31
C ILE A 34 2.29 -11.66 -11.89
N LEU A 35 2.42 -12.94 -11.55
CA LEU A 35 2.11 -13.43 -10.20
C LEU A 35 3.03 -12.79 -9.16
N LYS A 36 4.31 -12.58 -9.48
CA LYS A 36 5.24 -11.82 -8.63
C LYS A 36 4.75 -10.38 -8.43
N GLY A 37 4.40 -9.68 -9.51
CA GLY A 37 3.89 -8.31 -9.43
C GLY A 37 2.60 -8.22 -8.59
N GLN A 38 1.68 -9.17 -8.74
CA GLN A 38 0.46 -9.25 -7.92
C GLN A 38 0.78 -9.48 -6.43
N ALA A 39 1.72 -10.37 -6.12
CA ALA A 39 2.14 -10.63 -4.74
C ALA A 39 2.77 -9.38 -4.10
N ASP A 40 3.58 -8.64 -4.86
CA ASP A 40 4.19 -7.38 -4.40
C ASP A 40 3.13 -6.31 -4.12
N LEU A 41 2.12 -6.17 -4.99
CA LEU A 41 0.98 -5.26 -4.76
C LEU A 41 0.20 -5.61 -3.49
N LEU A 42 -0.07 -6.90 -3.26
CA LEU A 42 -0.77 -7.34 -2.03
C LEU A 42 0.07 -7.07 -0.79
N LYS A 43 1.39 -7.32 -0.84
CA LYS A 43 2.31 -7.03 0.25
C LYS A 43 2.36 -5.53 0.57
N TYR A 44 2.39 -4.69 -0.48
CA TYR A 44 2.33 -3.24 -0.35
C TYR A 44 1.03 -2.79 0.31
N ALA A 45 -0.13 -3.21 -0.22
CA ALA A 45 -1.44 -2.84 0.31
C ALA A 45 -1.63 -3.25 1.79
N LYS A 46 -1.12 -4.43 2.17
CA LYS A 46 -1.10 -4.88 3.56
C LYS A 46 -0.29 -3.93 4.45
N ASN A 47 0.92 -3.56 4.00
CA ASN A 47 1.81 -2.69 4.78
C ASN A 47 1.21 -1.28 4.92
N GLU A 48 0.64 -0.73 3.85
CA GLU A 48 -0.03 0.56 3.85
C GLU A 48 -1.23 0.56 4.81
N THR A 49 -2.06 -0.49 4.78
CA THR A 49 -3.20 -0.63 5.70
C THR A 49 -2.74 -0.68 7.15
N LEU A 50 -1.66 -1.40 7.44
CA LEU A 50 -1.09 -1.47 8.79
C LEU A 50 -0.58 -0.11 9.26
N GLU A 51 0.04 0.66 8.37
CA GLU A 51 0.53 2.00 8.69
C GLU A 51 -0.62 2.98 8.93
N ASN A 52 -1.65 2.94 8.09
CA ASN A 52 -2.88 3.72 8.28
C ASN A 52 -3.54 3.40 9.63
N LEU A 53 -3.58 2.13 10.03
CA LEU A 53 -4.13 1.74 11.34
C LEU A 53 -3.33 2.36 12.50
N LYS A 54 -1.99 2.39 12.42
CA LYS A 54 -1.16 3.04 13.44
C LYS A 54 -1.43 4.54 13.50
N GLN A 55 -1.52 5.21 12.34
CA GLN A 55 -1.83 6.64 12.27
C GLN A 55 -3.18 6.95 12.90
N ILE A 56 -4.22 6.16 12.59
CA ILE A 56 -5.54 6.29 13.21
C ILE A 56 -5.45 6.11 14.73
N HIS A 57 -4.74 5.08 15.20
CA HIS A 57 -4.54 4.85 16.64
C HIS A 57 -3.85 6.04 17.30
N PHE A 58 -2.74 6.55 16.74
CA PHE A 58 -2.03 7.69 17.29
C PHE A 58 -2.87 8.97 17.28
N ALA A 59 -3.66 9.21 16.22
CA ALA A 59 -4.60 10.31 16.18
C ALA A 59 -5.65 10.18 17.29
N ALA A 60 -6.24 9.00 17.48
CA ALA A 60 -7.22 8.74 18.53
C ALA A 60 -6.64 8.97 19.93
N VAL A 61 -5.42 8.48 20.21
CA VAL A 61 -4.70 8.73 21.47
C VAL A 61 -4.43 10.22 21.67
N SER A 62 -3.94 10.90 20.63
CA SER A 62 -3.63 12.34 20.70
C SER A 62 -4.87 13.21 20.93
N CYS A 63 -6.03 12.76 20.45
CA CYS A 63 -7.32 13.38 20.70
C CYS A 63 -7.98 12.95 22.03
N GLY A 64 -7.36 12.06 22.80
CA GLY A 64 -7.90 11.56 24.07
C GLY A 64 -9.11 10.61 23.92
N LEU A 65 -9.30 10.02 22.75
CA LEU A 65 -10.43 9.13 22.42
C LEU A 65 -10.21 7.67 22.87
N ASN A 66 -9.07 7.34 23.46
CA ASN A 66 -8.70 5.98 23.85
C ASN A 66 -9.05 5.61 25.31
N LYS A 67 -9.82 6.43 26.03
CA LYS A 67 -10.26 6.12 27.40
C LYS A 67 -11.48 5.19 27.39
N PRO A 68 -11.37 3.95 27.90
CA PRO A 68 -12.54 3.10 28.10
C PRO A 68 -13.37 3.66 29.26
N GLY A 69 -14.57 4.13 28.94
CA GLY A 69 -15.53 4.63 29.94
C GLY A 69 -15.44 6.14 30.18
N THR A 70 -16.04 6.91 29.29
CA THR A 70 -16.65 8.19 29.68
C THR A 70 -18.02 8.26 29.03
N GLU A 71 -18.98 7.61 29.68
CA GLU A 71 -20.34 8.09 29.64
C GLU A 71 -20.29 9.58 30.02
N ASN A 72 -20.80 10.43 29.12
CA ASN A 72 -21.11 11.84 29.31
C ASN A 72 -20.67 12.44 30.65
N ALA A 73 -19.48 13.05 30.68
CA ALA A 73 -19.13 13.99 31.72
C ALA A 73 -18.75 15.31 31.04
N ASP A 74 -19.71 16.23 31.11
CA ASP A 74 -19.66 17.67 30.85
C ASP A 74 -18.32 18.28 30.43
N GLY A 75 -18.37 19.00 29.31
CA GLY A 75 -17.35 19.97 28.91
C GLY A 75 -16.80 19.74 27.52
N GLN A 76 -17.58 20.14 26.50
CA GLN A 76 -17.02 20.45 25.18
C GLN A 76 -15.93 21.52 25.35
N LYS A 77 -14.66 21.11 25.49
CA LYS A 77 -13.55 22.03 25.26
C LYS A 77 -13.42 22.26 23.75
N PRO A 78 -13.29 23.51 23.29
CA PRO A 78 -13.29 23.80 21.87
C PRO A 78 -12.10 23.11 21.20
N ARG A 79 -12.39 22.46 20.07
CA ARG A 79 -11.44 22.01 19.06
C ARG A 79 -10.32 23.05 18.93
N ARG A 80 -9.08 22.68 19.27
CA ARG A 80 -7.91 23.52 18.93
C ARG A 80 -7.77 23.46 17.42
N SER A 81 -8.36 24.44 16.74
CA SER A 81 -8.18 24.67 15.31
C SER A 81 -6.68 24.72 15.05
N LEU A 82 -6.19 23.97 14.07
CA LEU A 82 -4.87 24.21 13.49
C LEU A 82 -4.88 25.68 13.06
N GLU A 83 -4.07 26.51 13.71
CA GLU A 83 -3.96 27.93 13.35
C GLU A 83 -3.39 28.02 11.93
N VAL A 84 -4.11 28.72 11.06
CA VAL A 84 -3.65 29.07 9.72
C VAL A 84 -2.39 29.90 9.89
N ILE A 85 -1.30 29.44 9.27
CA ILE A 85 -0.03 30.16 9.19
C ILE A 85 -0.32 31.52 8.53
N PRO A 86 -0.05 32.67 9.20
CA PRO A 86 -0.33 33.96 8.60
C PRO A 86 0.57 34.15 7.38
N GLU A 87 -0.06 34.26 6.21
CA GLU A 87 0.61 34.67 4.98
C GLU A 87 1.11 36.11 5.19
N LYS A 88 2.43 36.31 5.08
CA LYS A 88 3.02 37.64 5.20
C LYS A 88 2.53 38.48 4.02
N ALA A 89 1.67 39.45 4.30
CA ALA A 89 1.39 40.54 3.36
C ALA A 89 2.70 41.30 3.14
N ASN A 90 3.26 41.19 1.94
CA ASN A 90 4.30 42.07 1.47
C ASN A 90 3.60 43.39 1.12
N ASP A 91 3.78 44.40 1.97
CA ASP A 91 3.31 45.76 1.71
C ASP A 91 4.09 46.31 0.49
N GLU A 92 3.45 46.27 -0.68
CA GLU A 92 3.74 47.23 -1.75
C GLU A 92 2.82 48.43 -1.55
N THR A 93 3.34 49.46 -0.87
CA THR A 93 2.91 50.85 -1.01
C THR A 93 4.23 51.63 -1.09
N GLY A 94 4.65 52.25 -2.19
CA GLY A 94 3.91 53.14 -3.07
C GLY A 94 4.25 54.58 -2.70
N GLU A 95 5.41 55.07 -3.16
CA GLU A 95 5.68 56.41 -3.73
C GLU A 95 7.08 56.44 -4.38
#